data_AF-A0A819WEW6-F1
#
_entry.id   AF-A0A819WEW6-F1
#
_cell.length_a   1.000
_cell.length_b   1.000
_cell.length_c   1.000
_cell.angle_alpha   90.00
_cell.angle_beta   90.00
_cell.angle_gamma   90.00
#
_symmetry.space_group_name_H-M   'P 1'
#
loop_
_entity.id
_entity.type
_entity.pdbx_description
1 polymer ?
#
loop_
_entity_poly.entity_id
_entity_poly.type
_entity_poly.pdbx_seq_one_letter_code
_entity_poly.pdbx_strand_id
1 'polypeptide(L)'
;MLSRFFKSSFKSIREPFVLITHNSDAPAPGIYDKYLLNPKILHWYASNLNQRNLQKISPIPIGVANTRWIHGNLSKITFALKNHRKPWFQRTTFLYVNFEITTNTVERTKALSQASTIENVFIPKNKFTFENYLEQIGNTKFVLSPPGGGIDCLRTWEALLMGAVPIVLTSGLDPLFTKTRSIIIDDWSKLSYNFLSSFNSSLDDRYVPDVLYADYWRRTVFKHRQRVD
;
A
#
# COMPACT_ATOMS: atom_id res chain seq x y z
N MET A 1 1.00 19.59 -7.79
CA MET A 1 -0.27 19.46 -8.56
C MET A 1 -1.47 20.04 -7.82
N LEU A 2 -1.73 19.64 -6.56
CA LEU A 2 -2.83 20.19 -5.73
C LEU A 2 -2.82 21.73 -5.61
N SER A 3 -1.64 22.34 -5.40
CA SER A 3 -1.49 23.80 -5.38
C SER A 3 -2.10 24.47 -6.62
N ARG A 4 -1.78 23.95 -7.81
CA ARG A 4 -2.31 24.48 -9.08
C ARG A 4 -3.80 24.21 -9.20
N PHE A 5 -4.25 22.99 -8.88
CA PHE A 5 -5.67 22.63 -8.90
C PHE A 5 -6.52 23.58 -8.06
N PHE A 6 -6.17 23.77 -6.78
CA PHE A 6 -6.94 24.63 -5.88
C PHE A 6 -6.83 26.12 -6.19
N LYS A 7 -5.70 26.58 -6.78
CA LYS A 7 -5.53 27.99 -7.19
C LYS A 7 -6.30 28.34 -8.47
N SER A 8 -6.47 27.40 -9.39
CA SER A 8 -7.12 27.64 -10.69
C SER A 8 -8.35 26.76 -10.90
N SER A 9 -8.18 25.49 -11.29
CA SER A 9 -9.26 24.61 -11.77
C SER A 9 -10.42 24.50 -10.80
N PHE A 10 -10.14 24.42 -9.50
CA PHE A 10 -11.14 24.34 -8.44
C PHE A 10 -12.12 25.52 -8.44
N LYS A 11 -11.66 26.72 -8.79
CA LYS A 11 -12.52 27.92 -8.84
C LYS A 11 -13.54 27.86 -9.98
N SER A 12 -13.20 27.19 -11.07
CA SER A 12 -14.06 27.04 -12.24
C SER A 12 -15.09 25.91 -12.11
N ILE A 13 -14.87 24.95 -11.22
CA ILE A 13 -15.82 23.86 -10.96
C ILE A 13 -17.03 24.44 -10.21
N ARG A 14 -18.23 24.29 -10.78
CA ARG A 14 -19.49 24.79 -10.19
C ARG A 14 -20.21 23.72 -9.39
N GLU A 15 -20.26 22.51 -9.94
CA GLU A 15 -20.97 21.38 -9.36
C GLU A 15 -20.17 20.66 -8.26
N PRO A 16 -20.84 20.08 -7.26
CA PRO A 16 -20.20 19.16 -6.33
C PRO A 16 -19.59 17.95 -7.03
N PHE A 17 -18.45 17.48 -6.53
CA PHE A 17 -17.68 16.41 -7.12
C PHE A 17 -16.94 15.59 -6.07
N VAL A 18 -16.55 14.37 -6.45
CA VAL A 18 -15.63 13.54 -5.67
C VAL A 18 -14.20 13.83 -6.15
N LEU A 19 -13.33 14.25 -5.24
CA LEU A 19 -11.91 14.50 -5.54
C LEU A 19 -11.13 13.20 -5.38
N ILE A 20 -10.27 12.87 -6.35
CA ILE A 20 -9.34 11.76 -6.23
C ILE A 20 -7.93 12.28 -6.48
N THR A 21 -7.02 12.04 -5.54
CA THR A 21 -5.60 12.32 -5.70
C THR A 21 -4.81 11.03 -5.60
N HIS A 22 -4.09 10.70 -6.67
CA HIS A 22 -3.38 9.44 -6.84
C HIS A 22 -2.05 9.69 -7.58
N ASN A 23 -1.25 8.64 -7.74
CA ASN A 23 -0.06 8.58 -8.58
C ASN A 23 0.99 9.66 -8.22
N SER A 24 1.15 9.87 -6.92
CA SER A 24 2.08 10.83 -6.33
C SER A 24 2.45 10.38 -4.93
N ASP A 25 3.72 10.54 -4.57
CA ASP A 25 4.23 10.28 -3.21
C ASP A 25 3.77 11.33 -2.19
N ALA A 26 3.43 12.54 -2.67
CA ALA A 26 2.99 13.62 -1.80
C ALA A 26 1.74 13.25 -1.00
N PRO A 27 1.70 13.55 0.31
CA PRO A 27 0.56 13.28 1.14
C PRO A 27 -0.64 14.18 0.79
N ALA A 28 -1.84 13.67 1.04
CA ALA A 28 -3.08 14.43 0.98
C ALA A 28 -3.94 14.10 2.22
N PRO A 29 -4.68 15.06 2.79
CA PRO A 29 -4.93 16.40 2.26
C PRO A 29 -3.77 17.38 2.56
N GLY A 30 -2.86 17.04 3.48
CA GLY A 30 -1.74 17.90 3.85
C GLY A 30 -2.21 19.32 4.24
N ILE A 31 -1.56 20.35 3.67
CA ILE A 31 -1.93 21.77 3.89
C ILE A 31 -3.27 22.19 3.21
N TYR A 32 -3.96 21.27 2.56
CA TYR A 32 -5.22 21.52 1.83
C TYR A 32 -6.44 20.94 2.57
N ASP A 33 -6.29 20.49 3.81
CA ASP A 33 -7.37 19.99 4.67
C ASP A 33 -8.59 20.92 4.75
N LYS A 34 -8.38 22.24 4.75
CA LYS A 34 -9.46 23.24 4.75
C LYS A 34 -10.46 23.09 3.61
N TYR A 35 -10.05 22.49 2.48
CA TYR A 35 -10.94 22.26 1.35
C TYR A 35 -11.96 21.13 1.61
N LEU A 36 -11.74 20.27 2.61
CA LEU A 36 -12.72 19.25 3.02
C LEU A 36 -14.04 19.86 3.51
N LEU A 37 -13.96 21.07 4.09
CA LEU A 37 -15.12 21.85 4.53
C LEU A 37 -15.90 22.46 3.35
N ASN A 38 -15.32 22.49 2.15
CA ASN A 38 -16.01 23.04 0.99
C ASN A 38 -17.15 22.11 0.54
N PRO A 39 -18.38 22.62 0.34
CA PRO A 39 -19.52 21.80 -0.06
C PRO A 39 -19.35 21.17 -1.45
N LYS A 40 -18.49 21.74 -2.32
CA LYS A 40 -18.22 21.16 -3.64
C LYS A 40 -17.43 19.86 -3.56
N ILE A 41 -16.66 19.62 -2.50
CA ILE A 41 -15.98 18.33 -2.34
C ILE A 41 -16.96 17.41 -1.60
N LEU A 42 -17.63 16.51 -2.33
CA LEU A 42 -18.52 15.52 -1.73
C LEU A 42 -17.74 14.53 -0.87
N HIS A 43 -16.61 14.06 -1.41
CA HIS A 43 -15.65 13.20 -0.72
C HIS A 43 -14.28 13.32 -1.41
N TRP A 44 -13.20 13.08 -0.68
CA TRP A 44 -11.83 13.04 -1.21
C TRP A 44 -11.23 11.64 -1.01
N TYR A 45 -10.79 10.99 -2.09
CA TYR A 45 -9.97 9.78 -2.02
C TYR A 45 -8.49 10.11 -2.25
N ALA A 46 -7.62 9.73 -1.31
CA ALA A 46 -6.19 10.08 -1.33
C ALA A 46 -5.28 8.85 -1.20
N SER A 47 -4.32 8.69 -2.11
CA SER A 47 -3.41 7.53 -2.09
C SER A 47 -2.38 7.54 -0.96
N ASN A 48 -2.04 8.73 -0.46
CA ASN A 48 -1.09 8.93 0.63
C ASN A 48 -1.77 9.71 1.76
N LEU A 49 -2.86 9.15 2.32
CA LEU A 49 -3.59 9.79 3.40
C LEU A 49 -2.73 9.87 4.67
N ASN A 50 -2.34 11.09 5.05
CA ASN A 50 -1.40 11.32 6.16
C ASN A 50 -2.08 11.68 7.50
N GLN A 51 -3.39 11.86 7.50
CA GLN A 51 -4.15 12.31 8.66
C GLN A 51 -5.28 11.31 8.98
N ARG A 52 -5.58 11.16 10.26
CA ARG A 52 -6.63 10.27 10.79
C ARG A 52 -7.85 11.07 11.20
N ASN A 53 -8.98 10.36 11.34
CA ASN A 53 -10.23 10.88 11.91
C ASN A 53 -10.79 12.11 11.19
N LEU A 54 -10.44 12.28 9.92
CA LEU A 54 -11.00 13.31 9.07
C LEU A 54 -12.31 12.83 8.43
N GLN A 55 -13.28 13.73 8.38
CA GLN A 55 -14.52 13.50 7.64
C GLN A 55 -14.34 13.84 6.15
N LYS A 56 -15.17 13.25 5.29
CA LYS A 56 -15.19 13.48 3.84
C LYS A 56 -13.87 13.17 3.12
N ILE A 57 -13.01 12.36 3.73
CA ILE A 57 -11.80 11.85 3.10
C ILE A 57 -11.59 10.39 3.46
N SER A 58 -11.06 9.61 2.53
CA SER A 58 -10.70 8.21 2.76
C SER A 58 -9.45 7.85 1.97
N PRO A 59 -8.66 6.88 2.45
CA PRO A 59 -7.55 6.40 1.66
C PRO A 59 -8.07 5.61 0.45
N ILE A 60 -7.28 5.59 -0.61
CA ILE A 60 -7.43 4.71 -1.78
C ILE A 60 -6.04 4.09 -2.03
N PRO A 61 -5.88 2.84 -2.46
CA PRO A 61 -4.56 2.25 -2.68
C PRO A 61 -3.77 3.01 -3.73
N ILE A 62 -2.46 3.17 -3.55
CA ILE A 62 -1.55 3.48 -4.67
C ILE A 62 -1.53 2.31 -5.68
N GLY A 63 -1.75 1.08 -5.22
CA GLY A 63 -1.89 -0.11 -6.05
C GLY A 63 -0.54 -0.61 -6.59
N VAL A 64 -0.57 -1.26 -7.76
CA VAL A 64 0.63 -1.62 -8.52
C VAL A 64 1.05 -0.48 -9.43
N ALA A 65 2.29 -0.51 -9.91
CA ALA A 65 2.80 0.55 -10.76
C ALA A 65 2.06 0.65 -12.10
N ASN A 66 2.09 1.86 -12.67
CA ASN A 66 1.57 2.13 -14.00
C ASN A 66 2.27 1.28 -15.07
N THR A 67 1.50 0.84 -16.08
CA THR A 67 1.96 -0.02 -17.18
C THR A 67 3.09 0.56 -18.03
N ARG A 68 3.32 1.88 -17.96
CA ARG A 68 4.47 2.53 -18.59
C ARG A 68 5.82 2.12 -17.99
N TRP A 69 5.83 1.54 -16.79
CA TRP A 69 7.02 1.09 -16.10
C TRP A 69 7.17 -0.42 -16.16
N ILE A 70 8.41 -0.92 -16.14
CA ILE A 70 8.69 -2.36 -16.16
C ILE A 70 8.04 -3.12 -14.99
N HIS A 71 7.99 -2.49 -13.82
CA HIS A 71 7.37 -3.01 -12.60
C HIS A 71 5.85 -2.77 -12.52
N GLY A 72 5.24 -2.25 -13.61
CA GLY A 72 3.80 -2.19 -13.82
C GLY A 72 3.31 -3.09 -14.93
N ASN A 73 4.17 -3.97 -15.47
CA ASN A 73 3.82 -4.86 -16.58
C ASN A 73 2.83 -5.94 -16.11
N LEU A 74 1.58 -5.84 -16.56
CA LEU A 74 0.51 -6.75 -16.16
C LEU A 74 0.78 -8.20 -16.54
N SER A 75 1.36 -8.47 -17.71
CA SER A 75 1.67 -9.84 -18.13
C SER A 75 2.67 -10.52 -17.19
N LYS A 76 3.68 -9.79 -16.70
CA LYS A 76 4.64 -10.29 -15.71
C LYS A 76 3.98 -10.54 -14.36
N ILE A 77 3.11 -9.64 -13.92
CA ILE A 77 2.35 -9.79 -12.66
C ILE A 77 1.43 -11.01 -12.74
N THR A 78 0.63 -11.13 -13.81
CA THR A 78 -0.28 -12.26 -14.03
C THR A 78 0.48 -13.58 -14.15
N PHE A 79 1.63 -13.59 -14.82
CA PHE A 79 2.49 -14.77 -14.88
C PHE A 79 3.00 -15.16 -13.49
N ALA A 80 3.51 -14.21 -12.71
CA ALA A 80 4.02 -14.50 -11.37
C ALA A 80 2.91 -14.98 -10.42
N LEU A 81 1.73 -14.34 -10.47
CA LEU A 81 0.55 -14.77 -9.71
C LEU A 81 0.20 -16.24 -9.95
N LYS A 82 0.30 -16.70 -11.20
CA LYS A 82 -0.01 -18.09 -11.59
C LYS A 82 1.10 -19.07 -11.21
N ASN A 83 2.37 -18.67 -11.37
CA ASN A 83 3.49 -19.61 -11.36
C ASN A 83 4.42 -19.51 -10.14
N HIS A 84 4.40 -18.40 -9.41
CA HIS A 84 5.36 -18.12 -8.33
C HIS A 84 4.72 -17.93 -6.95
N ARG A 85 3.39 -17.76 -6.87
CA ARG A 85 2.69 -17.69 -5.58
C ARG A 85 2.61 -19.09 -4.95
N LYS A 86 3.55 -19.40 -4.05
CA LYS A 86 3.59 -20.68 -3.35
C LYS A 86 2.56 -20.74 -2.20
N PRO A 87 1.98 -21.91 -1.91
CA PRO A 87 1.23 -22.14 -0.68
C PRO A 87 2.05 -21.81 0.57
N TRP A 88 1.41 -21.30 1.62
CA TRP A 88 2.03 -20.79 2.85
C TRP A 88 3.07 -21.73 3.45
N PHE A 89 2.75 -23.02 3.53
CA PHE A 89 3.62 -24.04 4.12
C PHE A 89 4.81 -24.43 3.22
N GLN A 90 4.80 -24.05 1.95
CA GLN A 90 5.89 -24.28 0.99
C GLN A 90 6.81 -23.05 0.86
N ARG A 91 6.51 -21.96 1.56
CA ARG A 91 7.33 -20.73 1.54
C ARG A 91 8.51 -20.87 2.48
N THR A 92 9.72 -20.72 1.92
CA THR A 92 10.96 -20.96 2.67
C THR A 92 11.50 -19.69 3.31
N THR A 93 11.22 -18.52 2.77
CA THR A 93 11.67 -17.24 3.32
C THR A 93 10.70 -16.76 4.39
N PHE A 94 11.19 -16.52 5.62
CA PHE A 94 10.33 -16.05 6.71
C PHE A 94 10.01 -14.56 6.54
N LEU A 95 11.03 -13.70 6.48
CA LEU A 95 10.88 -12.26 6.31
C LEU A 95 11.70 -11.75 5.13
N TYR A 96 11.07 -11.01 4.23
CA TYR A 96 11.74 -10.36 3.09
C TYR A 96 11.84 -8.86 3.28
N VAL A 97 13.04 -8.34 3.03
CA VAL A 97 13.38 -6.92 3.16
C VAL A 97 14.05 -6.47 1.87
N ASN A 98 13.33 -5.70 1.06
CA ASN A 98 13.88 -5.19 -0.20
C ASN A 98 13.40 -3.76 -0.43
N PHE A 99 14.09 -2.79 0.13
CA PHE A 99 13.77 -1.38 -0.05
C PHE A 99 15.03 -0.51 0.00
N GLU A 100 15.00 0.62 -0.70
CA GLU A 100 16.09 1.59 -0.69
C GLU A 100 15.99 2.50 0.54
N ILE A 101 16.99 2.47 1.42
CA ILE A 101 17.02 3.25 2.67
C ILE A 101 16.86 4.75 2.38
N THR A 102 17.53 5.25 1.34
CA THR A 102 17.62 6.68 1.01
C THR A 102 16.28 7.35 0.70
N THR A 103 15.25 6.59 0.32
CA THR A 103 13.93 7.15 0.04
C THR A 103 13.14 7.52 1.31
N ASN A 104 13.54 7.00 2.47
CA ASN A 104 13.06 7.42 3.79
C ASN A 104 14.05 6.93 4.85
N THR A 105 15.15 7.67 5.02
CA THR A 105 16.28 7.23 5.83
C THR A 105 15.89 6.91 7.27
N VAL A 106 15.00 7.71 7.87
CA VAL A 106 14.59 7.54 9.27
C VAL A 106 13.84 6.23 9.47
N GLU A 107 12.74 6.04 8.75
CA GLU A 107 11.89 4.86 8.97
C GLU A 107 12.51 3.58 8.42
N ARG A 108 13.18 3.66 7.27
CA ARG A 108 13.79 2.47 6.65
C ARG A 108 15.02 1.96 7.40
N THR A 109 15.79 2.85 8.03
CA THR A 109 16.92 2.41 8.89
C THR A 109 16.41 1.70 10.13
N LYS A 110 15.39 2.24 10.82
CA LYS A 110 14.77 1.58 11.98
C LYS A 110 14.19 0.22 11.61
N ALA A 111 13.42 0.16 10.52
CA ALA A 111 12.82 -1.07 10.02
C ALA A 111 13.88 -2.13 9.69
N LEU A 112 14.93 -1.76 8.94
CA LEU A 112 16.01 -2.67 8.57
C LEU A 112 16.79 -3.16 9.79
N SER A 113 17.13 -2.25 10.72
CA SER A 113 17.86 -2.59 11.93
C SER A 113 17.11 -3.63 12.76
N GLN A 114 15.81 -3.44 12.97
CA GLN A 114 14.99 -4.41 13.68
C GLN A 114 14.86 -5.72 12.91
N ALA A 115 14.56 -5.67 11.62
CA ALA A 115 14.37 -6.87 10.82
C ALA A 115 15.63 -7.73 10.78
N SER A 116 16.82 -7.13 10.82
CA SER A 116 18.09 -7.86 10.84
C SER A 116 18.32 -8.67 12.12
N THR A 117 17.50 -8.47 13.16
CA THR A 117 17.53 -9.28 14.40
C THR A 117 16.70 -10.56 14.32
N ILE A 118 15.92 -10.74 13.25
CA ILE A 118 15.00 -11.87 13.07
C ILE A 118 15.69 -12.99 12.29
N GLU A 119 15.43 -14.24 12.65
CA GLU A 119 15.95 -15.40 11.91
C GLU A 119 15.25 -15.59 10.55
N ASN A 120 15.96 -16.20 9.59
CA ASN A 120 15.45 -16.48 8.23
C ASN A 120 14.93 -15.23 7.50
N VAL A 121 15.71 -14.15 7.60
CA VAL A 121 15.50 -12.90 6.87
C VAL A 121 16.27 -12.92 5.55
N PHE A 122 15.60 -12.54 4.47
CA PHE A 122 16.24 -12.35 3.18
C PHE A 122 16.31 -10.87 2.81
N ILE A 123 17.55 -10.36 2.75
CA ILE A 123 17.89 -9.02 2.28
C ILE A 123 18.73 -9.17 1.00
N PRO A 124 18.21 -8.80 -0.19
CA PRO A 124 18.96 -8.88 -1.43
C PRO A 124 20.20 -7.98 -1.40
N LYS A 125 21.35 -8.54 -1.80
CA LYS A 125 22.59 -7.76 -1.98
C LYS A 125 22.64 -7.03 -3.33
N ASN A 126 21.90 -7.53 -4.32
CA ASN A 126 21.89 -7.03 -5.69
C ASN A 126 20.46 -6.74 -6.13
N LYS A 127 20.31 -5.86 -7.11
CA LYS A 127 19.01 -5.58 -7.73
C LYS A 127 18.51 -6.79 -8.50
N PHE A 128 17.24 -7.10 -8.35
CA PHE A 128 16.55 -8.11 -9.13
C PHE A 128 15.88 -7.53 -10.37
N THR A 129 15.68 -8.38 -11.37
CA THR A 129 14.62 -8.15 -12.36
C THR A 129 13.27 -8.12 -11.65
N PHE A 130 12.26 -7.53 -12.28
CA PHE A 130 10.94 -7.46 -11.67
C PHE A 130 10.34 -8.86 -11.47
N GLU A 131 10.58 -9.78 -12.41
CA GLU A 131 10.15 -11.17 -12.34
C GLU A 131 10.78 -11.90 -11.15
N ASN A 132 12.10 -11.83 -11.01
CA ASN A 132 12.80 -12.47 -9.90
C ASN A 132 12.32 -11.86 -8.56
N TYR A 133 12.09 -10.54 -8.52
CA TYR A 133 11.53 -9.89 -7.34
C TYR A 133 10.15 -10.45 -6.95
N LEU A 134 9.22 -10.60 -7.90
CA LEU A 134 7.92 -11.20 -7.64
C LEU A 134 8.04 -12.66 -7.21
N GLU A 135 8.97 -13.42 -7.80
CA GLU A 135 9.27 -14.79 -7.40
C GLU A 135 9.74 -14.88 -5.94
N GLN A 136 10.65 -13.99 -5.51
CA GLN A 136 11.10 -13.93 -4.12
C GLN A 136 9.94 -13.63 -3.17
N ILE A 137 9.06 -12.70 -3.52
CA ILE A 137 7.85 -12.42 -2.71
C ILE A 137 6.94 -13.65 -2.65
N GLY A 138 6.70 -14.33 -3.78
CA GLY A 138 5.84 -15.52 -3.82
C GLY A 138 6.35 -16.70 -2.99
N ASN A 139 7.65 -16.71 -2.66
CA ASN A 139 8.30 -17.67 -1.76
C ASN A 139 8.43 -17.19 -0.30
N THR A 140 7.85 -16.03 0.03
CA THR A 140 8.00 -15.36 1.33
C THR A 140 6.72 -15.37 2.16
N LYS A 141 6.85 -15.55 3.48
CA LYS A 141 5.75 -15.41 4.43
C LYS A 141 5.42 -13.94 4.72
N PHE A 142 6.39 -13.17 5.22
CA PHE A 142 6.22 -11.78 5.62
C PHE A 142 7.09 -10.82 4.78
N VAL A 143 6.56 -9.67 4.39
CA VAL A 143 7.30 -8.63 3.65
C VAL A 143 7.31 -7.33 4.45
N LEU A 144 8.51 -6.81 4.72
CA LEU A 144 8.65 -5.54 5.41
C LEU A 144 8.36 -4.37 4.46
N SER A 145 7.34 -3.56 4.75
CA SER A 145 6.88 -2.47 3.87
C SER A 145 6.84 -1.12 4.62
N PRO A 146 8.00 -0.59 5.04
CA PRO A 146 8.08 0.74 5.64
C PRO A 146 7.73 1.83 4.61
N PRO A 147 7.22 2.99 5.06
CA PRO A 147 7.07 4.16 4.20
C PRO A 147 8.34 4.48 3.40
N GLY A 148 8.15 4.96 2.17
CA GLY A 148 9.21 5.46 1.29
C GLY A 148 9.07 6.97 1.09
N GLY A 149 9.15 7.41 -0.16
CA GLY A 149 8.81 8.77 -0.53
C GLY A 149 7.35 9.14 -0.19
N GLY A 150 6.45 8.15 -0.27
CA GLY A 150 5.08 8.22 0.23
C GLY A 150 4.85 7.28 1.43
N ILE A 151 3.67 7.43 2.04
CA ILE A 151 3.19 6.57 3.12
C ILE A 151 2.78 5.20 2.57
N ASP A 152 2.09 5.17 1.43
CA ASP A 152 1.72 3.95 0.72
C ASP A 152 2.87 3.46 -0.17
N CYS A 153 3.01 2.15 -0.27
CA CYS A 153 4.11 1.49 -0.98
C CYS A 153 3.56 0.50 -1.99
N LEU A 154 4.05 0.56 -3.24
CA LEU A 154 3.77 -0.46 -4.27
C LEU A 154 4.03 -1.88 -3.74
N ARG A 155 5.11 -2.03 -2.96
CA ARG A 155 5.52 -3.28 -2.30
C ARG A 155 4.43 -3.90 -1.45
N THR A 156 3.63 -3.09 -0.76
CA THR A 156 2.51 -3.58 0.05
C THR A 156 1.50 -4.32 -0.83
N TRP A 157 1.15 -3.72 -1.98
CA TRP A 157 0.20 -4.27 -2.93
C TRP A 157 0.75 -5.48 -3.69
N GLU A 158 2.02 -5.43 -4.09
CA GLU A 158 2.74 -6.56 -4.71
C GLU A 158 2.84 -7.76 -3.75
N ALA A 159 3.13 -7.52 -2.47
CA ALA A 159 3.16 -8.55 -1.42
C ALA A 159 1.79 -9.23 -1.27
N LEU A 160 0.72 -8.45 -1.16
CA LEU A 160 -0.65 -8.97 -1.05
C LEU A 160 -1.05 -9.77 -2.30
N LEU A 161 -0.71 -9.30 -3.50
CA LEU A 161 -0.95 -10.02 -4.76
C LEU A 161 -0.26 -11.39 -4.75
N MET A 162 1.02 -11.42 -4.39
CA MET A 162 1.81 -12.65 -4.32
C MET A 162 1.52 -13.50 -3.08
N GLY A 163 0.53 -13.12 -2.27
CA GLY A 163 0.07 -13.87 -1.11
C GLY A 163 0.95 -13.72 0.13
N ALA A 164 1.97 -12.87 0.14
CA ALA A 164 2.73 -12.56 1.34
C ALA A 164 1.93 -11.64 2.28
N VAL A 165 2.33 -11.62 3.55
CA VAL A 165 1.79 -10.73 4.58
C VAL A 165 2.68 -9.49 4.66
N PRO A 166 2.24 -8.32 4.15
CA PRO A 166 3.01 -7.10 4.35
C PRO A 166 2.89 -6.62 5.80
N ILE A 167 3.99 -6.09 6.32
CA ILE A 167 4.08 -5.42 7.61
C ILE A 167 4.21 -3.93 7.34
N VAL A 168 3.26 -3.14 7.84
CA VAL A 168 3.17 -1.69 7.60
C VAL A 168 3.09 -0.93 8.92
N LEU A 169 3.54 0.33 8.91
CA LEU A 169 3.29 1.23 10.02
C LEU A 169 1.86 1.76 10.01
N THR A 170 1.33 1.92 11.21
CA THR A 170 0.05 2.57 11.48
C THR A 170 0.09 3.99 10.92
N SER A 171 -0.88 4.34 10.07
CA SER A 171 -1.00 5.66 9.45
C SER A 171 -2.46 6.03 9.15
N GLY A 172 -2.70 7.05 8.31
CA GLY A 172 -4.04 7.31 7.75
C GLY A 172 -4.50 6.23 6.76
N LEU A 173 -3.61 5.30 6.40
CA LEU A 173 -3.90 4.21 5.46
C LEU A 173 -4.45 2.94 6.13
N ASP A 174 -4.49 2.86 7.46
CA ASP A 174 -4.98 1.68 8.19
C ASP A 174 -6.31 1.13 7.64
N PRO A 175 -7.31 1.96 7.26
CA PRO A 175 -8.55 1.46 6.67
C PRO A 175 -8.36 0.59 5.41
N LEU A 176 -7.30 0.81 4.62
CA LEU A 176 -6.98 -0.01 3.43
C LEU A 176 -6.63 -1.45 3.80
N PHE A 177 -6.04 -1.65 4.97
CA PHE A 177 -5.42 -2.90 5.37
C PHE A 177 -6.32 -3.75 6.27
N THR A 178 -7.38 -3.18 6.84
CA THR A 178 -8.35 -3.89 7.72
C THR A 178 -9.01 -5.12 7.09
N LYS A 179 -9.15 -5.16 5.76
CA LYS A 179 -9.73 -6.28 4.99
C LYS A 179 -8.68 -7.08 4.22
N THR A 180 -7.42 -6.98 4.64
CA THR A 180 -6.30 -7.69 4.05
C THR A 180 -5.60 -8.51 5.12
N ARG A 181 -4.67 -9.36 4.69
CA ARG A 181 -3.81 -10.11 5.60
C ARG A 181 -2.63 -9.30 6.16
N SER A 182 -2.60 -7.98 5.97
CA SER A 182 -1.50 -7.12 6.41
C SER A 182 -1.42 -7.05 7.92
N ILE A 183 -0.22 -6.90 8.45
CA ILE A 183 0.02 -6.62 9.87
C ILE A 183 0.33 -5.13 10.01
N ILE A 184 -0.51 -4.42 10.76
CA ILE A 184 -0.27 -3.02 11.13
C ILE A 184 0.41 -2.99 12.49
N ILE A 185 1.55 -2.30 12.57
CA ILE A 185 2.27 -2.03 13.82
C ILE A 185 2.45 -0.52 14.00
N ASP A 186 2.64 -0.07 15.23
CA ASP A 186 2.94 1.33 15.56
C ASP A 186 4.44 1.62 15.69
N ASP A 187 5.24 0.60 15.97
CA ASP A 187 6.69 0.70 16.13
C ASP A 187 7.38 -0.58 15.65
N TRP A 188 8.52 -0.42 14.96
CA TRP A 188 9.30 -1.52 14.43
C TRP A 188 9.77 -2.48 15.53
N SER A 189 10.10 -2.01 16.74
CA SER A 189 10.60 -2.82 17.87
C SER A 189 9.69 -3.99 18.27
N LYS A 190 8.41 -3.97 17.88
CA LYS A 190 7.48 -5.09 18.06
C LYS A 190 7.83 -6.31 17.22
N LEU A 191 8.60 -6.13 16.14
CA LEU A 191 8.93 -7.19 15.21
C LEU A 191 9.90 -8.19 15.84
N SER A 192 9.43 -9.41 15.99
CA SER A 192 10.22 -10.58 16.35
C SER A 192 9.68 -11.81 15.63
N TYR A 193 10.46 -12.88 15.59
CA TYR A 193 9.98 -14.16 15.06
C TYR A 193 8.68 -14.62 15.76
N ASN A 194 8.64 -14.52 17.10
CA ASN A 194 7.49 -14.95 17.91
C ASN A 194 6.26 -14.07 17.64
N PHE A 195 6.44 -12.75 17.56
CA PHE A 195 5.35 -11.83 17.23
C PHE A 195 4.73 -12.18 15.87
N LEU A 196 5.55 -12.30 14.82
CA LEU A 196 5.05 -12.62 13.47
C LEU A 196 4.43 -14.02 13.38
N SER A 197 5.00 -15.01 14.08
CA SER A 197 4.49 -16.38 14.09
C SER A 197 3.18 -16.54 14.86
N SER A 198 2.81 -15.58 15.71
CA SER A 198 1.54 -15.60 16.45
C SER A 198 0.31 -15.40 15.55
N PHE A 199 0.49 -14.82 14.35
CA PHE A 199 -0.60 -14.58 13.41
C PHE A 199 -0.92 -15.84 12.61
N ASN A 200 -2.18 -16.31 12.66
CA ASN A 200 -2.63 -17.44 11.84
C ASN A 200 -2.88 -17.04 10.37
N SER A 201 -1.78 -16.72 9.68
CA SER A 201 -1.80 -16.25 8.30
C SER A 201 -2.07 -17.36 7.28
N SER A 202 -2.15 -18.63 7.70
CA SER A 202 -2.33 -19.76 6.80
C SER A 202 -3.77 -19.91 6.28
N LEU A 203 -4.77 -19.43 7.04
CA LEU A 203 -6.20 -19.62 6.74
C LEU A 203 -6.66 -18.89 5.47
N ASP A 204 -6.00 -17.78 5.12
CA ASP A 204 -6.39 -16.92 3.99
C ASP A 204 -5.43 -17.03 2.79
N ASP A 205 -4.60 -18.07 2.74
CA ASP A 205 -3.43 -18.04 1.87
C ASP A 205 -3.75 -18.08 0.36
N ARG A 206 -4.93 -18.59 0.00
CA ARG A 206 -5.41 -18.63 -1.39
C ARG A 206 -6.28 -17.43 -1.77
N TYR A 207 -6.71 -16.64 -0.79
CA TYR A 207 -7.59 -15.50 -1.03
C TYR A 207 -6.79 -14.30 -1.55
N VAL A 208 -7.33 -13.62 -2.56
CA VAL A 208 -6.90 -12.28 -2.98
C VAL A 208 -8.05 -11.35 -2.64
N PRO A 209 -7.89 -10.46 -1.64
CA PRO A 209 -8.96 -9.54 -1.27
C PRO A 209 -9.46 -8.68 -2.43
N ASP A 210 -10.77 -8.50 -2.54
CA ASP A 210 -11.41 -7.61 -3.52
C ASP A 210 -10.82 -6.19 -3.52
N VAL A 211 -10.34 -5.73 -2.36
CA VAL A 211 -9.72 -4.40 -2.20
C VAL A 211 -8.44 -4.22 -3.01
N LEU A 212 -7.87 -5.28 -3.60
CA LEU A 212 -6.75 -5.18 -4.52
C LEU A 212 -7.18 -4.82 -5.95
N TYR A 213 -8.46 -4.98 -6.30
CA TYR A 213 -8.94 -4.77 -7.66
C TYR A 213 -9.56 -3.38 -7.84
N ALA A 214 -9.29 -2.77 -8.99
CA ALA A 214 -9.80 -1.44 -9.34
C ALA A 214 -11.35 -1.37 -9.28
N ASP A 215 -12.03 -2.47 -9.59
CA ASP A 215 -13.50 -2.56 -9.55
C ASP A 215 -14.08 -2.33 -8.15
N TYR A 216 -13.42 -2.81 -7.10
CA TYR A 216 -13.81 -2.53 -5.72
C TYR A 216 -13.80 -1.02 -5.43
N TRP A 217 -12.72 -0.35 -5.83
CA TRP A 217 -12.55 1.08 -5.61
C TRP A 217 -13.45 1.92 -6.49
N ARG A 218 -13.66 1.53 -7.76
CA ARG A 218 -14.63 2.17 -8.66
C ARG A 218 -16.03 2.18 -8.03
N ARG A 219 -16.49 1.02 -7.52
CA ARG A 219 -17.77 0.92 -6.81
C ARG A 219 -17.78 1.78 -5.55
N THR A 220 -16.70 1.78 -4.77
CA THR A 220 -16.58 2.55 -3.53
C THR A 220 -16.66 4.06 -3.77
N VAL A 221 -15.92 4.56 -4.76
CA VAL A 221 -15.90 5.98 -5.16
C VAL A 221 -17.26 6.40 -5.68
N PHE A 222 -17.89 5.61 -6.55
CA PHE A 222 -19.16 5.99 -7.18
C PHE A 222 -20.36 6.02 -6.23
N LYS A 223 -20.30 5.38 -5.05
CA LYS A 223 -21.32 5.55 -4.01
C LYS A 223 -21.51 7.01 -3.58
N HIS A 224 -20.45 7.83 -3.66
CA HIS A 224 -20.51 9.25 -3.33
C HIS A 224 -21.04 10.12 -4.48
N ARG A 225 -21.16 9.57 -5.69
CA ARG A 225 -21.76 10.27 -6.84
C ARG A 225 -23.29 10.21 -6.83
N GLN A 226 -23.87 9.21 -6.17
CA GLN A 226 -25.32 8.96 -6.13
C GLN A 226 -26.04 9.68 -4.98
N ARG A 227 -25.35 10.46 -4.13
CA ARG A 227 -25.95 11.19 -3.00
C ARG A 227 -26.43 12.60 -3.36
N VAL A 228 -26.90 12.80 -4.57
CA VAL A 228 -27.49 14.06 -5.02
C VAL A 228 -28.95 13.79 -5.37
N ASP A 229 -29.74 13.52 -4.33
CA ASP A 229 -31.21 13.61 -4.34
C ASP A 229 -31.61 14.58 -3.22
#